data_AF-A0A8J3GI88-F1
#
_entry.id   AF-A0A8J3GI88-F1
#
_cell.length_a   1.000
_cell.length_b   1.000
_cell.length_c   1.000
_cell.angle_alpha   90.00
_cell.angle_beta   90.00
_cell.angle_gamma   90.00
#
_symmetry.space_group_name_H-M   'P 1'
#
loop_
_entity.id
_entity.type
_entity.pdbx_description
1 polymer ?
#
loop_
_entity_poly.entity_id
_entity_poly.type
_entity_poly.pdbx_seq_one_letter_code
_entity_poly.pdbx_strand_id
1 'polypeptide(L)' 'MYTETQTNEMPQPSRSRAVFSQEDSELIRTAIAHYLQDIRDTPEATKYSHLYHRLGRLA' A
#
# COMPACT_ATOMS: atom_id res chain seq x y z
N MET A 1 -19.91 -26.14 40.00
CA MET A 1 -18.98 -24.98 40.01
C MET A 1 -18.14 -25.05 38.76
N TYR A 2 -18.27 -24.01 37.92
CA TYR A 2 -17.55 -23.61 36.70
C TYR A 2 -17.51 -24.55 35.48
N THR A 3 -18.20 -24.12 34.42
CA THR A 3 -18.01 -24.57 33.03
C THR A 3 -16.94 -23.69 32.39
N GLU A 4 -15.81 -24.28 32.02
CA GLU A 4 -14.72 -23.59 31.30
C GLU A 4 -15.23 -23.05 29.96
N THR A 5 -15.08 -21.73 29.78
CA THR A 5 -15.41 -21.03 28.54
C THR A 5 -14.22 -21.18 27.59
N GLN A 6 -14.39 -21.96 26.51
CA GLN A 6 -13.44 -22.01 25.41
C GLN A 6 -13.40 -20.62 24.75
N THR A 7 -12.35 -19.85 25.03
CA THR A 7 -12.09 -18.58 24.37
C THR A 7 -11.62 -18.88 22.95
N ASN A 8 -12.49 -18.62 21.98
CA ASN A 8 -12.21 -18.65 20.55
C ASN A 8 -11.20 -17.52 20.23
N GLU A 9 -9.91 -17.85 20.26
CA GLU A 9 -8.82 -16.93 19.91
C GLU A 9 -8.92 -16.60 18.40
N MET A 10 -9.65 -15.53 18.08
CA MET A 10 -9.60 -14.94 16.74
C MET A 10 -8.14 -14.58 16.45
N PRO A 11 -7.52 -15.08 15.36
CA PRO A 11 -6.14 -14.73 15.04
C PRO A 11 -6.07 -13.21 14.86
N GLN A 12 -5.37 -12.52 15.78
CA GLN A 12 -5.15 -11.08 15.62
C GLN A 12 -4.52 -10.84 14.24
N PRO A 13 -4.98 -9.81 13.50
CA PRO A 13 -4.39 -9.50 12.21
C PRO A 13 -2.90 -9.29 12.41
N SER A 14 -2.11 -10.13 11.74
CA SER A 14 -0.66 -10.06 11.76
C SER A 14 -0.27 -8.62 11.45
N ARG A 15 0.43 -7.96 12.39
CA ARG A 15 0.80 -6.54 12.25
C ARG A 15 1.31 -6.31 10.83
N SER A 16 0.63 -5.44 10.09
CA SER A 16 0.98 -5.11 8.71
C SER A 16 2.41 -4.59 8.68
N ARG A 17 3.36 -5.45 8.32
CA ARG A 17 4.74 -5.05 8.14
C ARG A 17 4.82 -4.19 6.89
N ALA A 18 5.49 -3.05 6.99
CA ALA A 18 5.86 -2.30 5.80
C ALA A 18 6.75 -3.21 4.94
N VAL A 19 6.28 -3.54 3.74
CA VAL A 19 7.01 -4.39 2.77
C VAL A 19 8.09 -3.57 2.04
N PHE A 20 7.97 -2.25 2.08
CA PHE A 20 8.85 -1.29 1.41
C PHE A 20 9.35 -0.25 2.41
N SER A 21 10.59 0.17 2.25
CA SER A 21 11.16 1.31 2.97
C SER A 21 10.64 2.64 2.41
N GLN A 22 10.93 3.73 3.13
CA GLN A 22 10.65 5.09 2.68
C GLN A 22 11.39 5.40 1.36
N GLU A 23 12.66 4.99 1.27
CA GLU A 23 13.51 5.15 0.09
C GLU A 23 12.93 4.40 -1.14
N ASP A 24 12.44 3.18 -0.94
CA ASP A 24 11.78 2.41 -2.02
C ASP A 24 10.56 3.15 -2.56
N SER A 25 9.79 3.80 -1.69
CA SER A 25 8.60 4.53 -2.11
C SER A 25 8.94 5.72 -3.02
N GLU A 26 10.08 6.37 -2.82
CA GLU A 26 10.59 7.45 -3.66
C GLU A 26 11.06 6.94 -5.02
N LEU A 27 11.77 5.80 -5.04
CA LEU A 27 12.19 5.13 -6.28
C LEU A 27 10.98 4.73 -7.13
N ILE A 28 9.96 4.11 -6.50
CA ILE A 28 8.73 3.71 -7.19
C ILE A 28 7.96 4.95 -7.68
N ARG A 29 7.88 6.01 -6.87
CA ARG A 29 7.23 7.27 -7.25
C ARG A 29 7.89 7.88 -8.49
N THR A 30 9.22 7.84 -8.57
CA THR A 30 9.99 8.32 -9.72
C THR A 30 9.69 7.52 -10.97
N ALA A 31 9.69 6.18 -10.88
CA ALA A 31 9.35 5.30 -12.01
C ALA A 31 7.93 5.56 -12.54
N ILE A 32 6.95 5.75 -11.64
CA ILE A 32 5.56 6.06 -12.03
C ILE A 32 5.45 7.43 -12.68
N ALA A 33 6.18 8.44 -12.21
CA ALA A 33 6.18 9.77 -12.83
C ALA A 33 6.67 9.73 -14.28
N HIS A 34 7.71 8.93 -14.55
CA HIS A 34 8.19 8.70 -15.91
C HIS A 34 7.12 8.00 -16.76
N TYR A 35 6.56 6.89 -16.27
CA TYR A 35 5.54 6.15 -17.01
C TYR A 35 4.26 6.96 -17.27
N LEU A 36 3.88 7.85 -16.35
CA LEU A 36 2.74 8.75 -16.51
C LEU A 36 2.86 9.67 -17.74
N GLN A 37 4.08 10.00 -18.18
CA GLN A 37 4.27 10.78 -19.42
C GLN A 37 3.88 9.98 -20.67
N ASP A 38 4.04 8.65 -20.63
CA ASP A 38 3.77 7.76 -21.76
C ASP A 38 2.29 7.43 -21.88
N ILE A 39 1.57 7.38 -20.76
CA ILE A 39 0.16 6.97 -20.71
C ILE A 39 -0.83 8.13 -20.46
N ARG A 40 -0.38 9.39 -20.48
CA ARG A 40 -1.16 10.58 -20.07
C ARG A 40 -2.55 10.71 -20.72
N ASP A 41 -2.71 10.22 -21.94
CA ASP A 41 -3.96 10.32 -22.71
C ASP A 41 -4.87 9.09 -22.54
N THR A 42 -4.47 8.12 -21.72
CA THR A 42 -5.26 6.92 -21.45
C THR A 42 -6.04 7.04 -20.15
N PRO A 43 -7.20 6.38 -20.03
CA PRO A 43 -7.95 6.34 -18.78
C PRO A 43 -7.17 5.66 -17.64
N GLU A 44 -6.14 4.84 -17.94
CA GLU A 44 -5.27 4.28 -16.92
C GLU A 44 -4.42 5.34 -16.20
N ALA A 45 -4.12 6.49 -16.83
CA ALA A 45 -3.33 7.56 -16.22
C ALA A 45 -3.85 7.96 -14.83
N THR A 46 -5.18 8.04 -14.67
CA THR A 46 -5.83 8.36 -13.40
C THR A 46 -5.46 7.37 -12.28
N LYS A 47 -5.37 6.07 -12.61
CA LYS A 47 -4.98 5.02 -11.63
C LYS A 47 -3.54 5.22 -11.17
N TYR A 48 -2.64 5.53 -12.10
CA TYR A 48 -1.23 5.78 -11.80
C TYR A 48 -1.02 7.11 -11.07
N SER A 49 -1.77 8.16 -11.38
CA SER A 49 -1.77 9.42 -10.63
C SER A 49 -2.20 9.21 -9.18
N HIS A 50 -3.26 8.44 -8.93
CA HIS A 50 -3.65 8.08 -7.56
C HIS A 50 -2.57 7.28 -6.84
N LEU A 51 -1.89 6.35 -7.53
CA LEU A 51 -0.80 5.57 -6.96
C LEU A 51 0.41 6.47 -6.61
N TYR A 52 0.79 7.38 -7.51
CA TYR A 52 1.85 8.37 -7.29
C TYR A 52 1.62 9.20 -6.02
N HIS A 53 0.39 9.71 -5.82
CA HIS A 53 0.03 10.44 -4.61
C HIS A 53 0.03 9.58 -3.35
N ARG A 54 -0.39 8.31 -3.44
CA ARG A 54 -0.36 7.38 -2.29
C ARG A 54 1.06 7.11 -1.83
N LEU A 55 1.99 6.94 -2.77
CA LEU A 55 3.40 6.71 -2.48
C LEU A 55 4.05 7.94 -1.85
N GLY A 56 3.70 9.14 -2.31
CA GLY A 56 4.18 10.39 -1.70
C GLY A 56 3.71 10.64 -0.25
N ARG A 57 2.73 9.88 0.27
CA ARG A 57 2.32 9.95 1.69
C ARG A 57 3.10 9.00 2.61
N LEU A 58 3.92 8.12 2.04
CA LEU A 58 4.78 7.20 2.78
C LEU A 58 6.18 7.76 3.00
N ALA A 59 6.52 8.85 2.30
CA ALA A 59 7.73 9.65 2.45
C ALA A 59 7.57 10.74 3.52
#